data_AF-A0A7K4LD77-F1
#
_entry.id   AF-A0A7K4LD77-F1
#
_cell.length_a   1.000
_cell.length_b   1.000
_cell.length_c   1.000
_cell.angle_alpha   90.00
_cell.angle_beta   90.00
_cell.angle_gamma   90.00
#
_symmetry.space_group_name_H-M   'P 1'
#
loop_
_entity.id
_entity.type
_entity.pdbx_description
1 polymer ?
#
loop_
_entity_poly.entity_id
_entity_poly.type
_entity_poly.pdbx_seq_one_letter_code
_entity_poly.pdbx_strand_id
1 'polypeptide(L)'
;GHRRKNWKVRKFVLRDDPAYLHYYDPAGGEDPLGAIRLRGCVVTAVEDVPDSKKYDIDNNLFEVITANEIHYYLQAASSTERTEWIKAIQTVARTGK
;
A
#
# COMPACT_ATOMS: atom_id res chain seq x y z
N GLY A 1 -16.61 -6.63 18.65
CA GLY A 1 -16.55 -7.69 17.61
C GLY A 1 -15.33 -7.47 16.73
N HIS A 2 -14.26 -8.24 16.94
CA HIS A 2 -12.90 -7.97 16.44
C HIS A 2 -12.53 -8.66 15.11
N ARG A 3 -13.50 -8.92 14.22
CA ARG A 3 -13.29 -9.72 13.00
C ARG A 3 -13.71 -9.05 11.69
N ARG A 4 -13.90 -7.73 11.69
CA ARG A 4 -13.98 -6.95 10.45
C ARG A 4 -12.82 -5.97 10.41
N LYS A 5 -11.73 -6.36 9.73
CA LYS A 5 -10.75 -5.39 9.23
C LYS A 5 -11.43 -4.62 8.10
N ASN A 6 -12.16 -3.57 8.46
CA ASN A 6 -12.77 -2.69 7.46
C ASN A 6 -11.64 -1.97 6.71
N TRP A 7 -11.69 -1.98 5.38
CA TRP A 7 -10.83 -1.14 4.55
C TRP A 7 -10.97 0.32 4.96
N LYS A 8 -9.84 1.04 5.00
CA LYS A 8 -9.79 2.45 5.33
C LYS A 8 -9.24 3.21 4.15
N VAL A 9 -10.00 4.19 3.67
CA VAL A 9 -9.50 5.14 2.67
C VAL A 9 -8.40 5.98 3.32
N ARG A 10 -7.25 6.07 2.63
CA ARG A 10 -6.07 6.82 3.06
C ARG A 10 -5.49 7.54 1.87
N LYS A 11 -4.96 8.73 2.10
CA LYS A 11 -4.12 9.42 1.13
C LYS A 11 -2.71 8.85 1.25
N PHE A 12 -2.19 8.26 0.19
CA PHE A 12 -0.81 7.75 0.14
C PHE A 12 0.09 8.72 -0.61
N VAL A 13 1.30 8.92 -0.09
CA VAL A 13 2.33 9.78 -0.71
C VAL A 13 3.65 9.01 -0.74
N LEU A 14 4.12 8.74 -1.96
CA LEU A 14 5.41 8.11 -2.21
C LEU A 14 6.53 9.16 -2.11
N ARG A 15 7.56 8.85 -1.36
CA ARG A 15 8.80 9.64 -1.18
C ARG A 15 9.98 8.77 -1.55
N ASP A 16 10.93 9.33 -2.28
CA ASP A 16 12.10 8.64 -2.81
C ASP A 16 13.38 8.86 -1.99
N ASP A 17 13.47 9.98 -1.25
CA ASP A 17 14.59 10.28 -0.34
C ASP A 17 14.10 10.85 1.01
N PRO A 18 14.04 10.04 2.10
CA PRO A 18 14.26 8.59 2.12
C PRO A 18 13.09 7.80 1.52
N ALA A 19 13.35 6.55 1.09
CA ALA A 19 12.38 5.67 0.43
C ALA A 19 11.21 5.24 1.34
N TYR A 20 10.09 5.96 1.30
CA TYR A 20 8.91 5.70 2.15
C TYR A 20 7.59 5.92 1.41
N LEU A 21 6.59 5.11 1.76
CA LEU A 21 5.19 5.37 1.44
C LEU A 21 4.47 5.85 2.70
N HIS A 22 4.21 7.16 2.79
CA HIS A 22 3.47 7.74 3.90
C HIS A 22 1.98 7.66 3.66
N TYR A 23 1.18 7.50 4.72
CA TYR A 23 -0.27 7.51 4.62
C TYR A 23 -0.91 8.44 5.66
N TYR A 24 -1.95 9.14 5.22
CA TYR A 24 -2.60 10.22 5.96
C TYR A 24 -4.11 9.96 6.06
N ASP A 25 -4.74 10.59 7.05
CA ASP A 25 -6.20 10.72 7.06
C ASP A 25 -6.59 11.69 5.92
N PRO A 26 -7.43 11.27 4.95
CA PRO A 26 -7.89 12.17 3.89
C PRO A 26 -8.61 13.43 4.40
N ALA A 27 -9.19 13.37 5.60
CA ALA A 27 -9.86 14.50 6.25
C ALA A 27 -9.02 15.19 7.34
N GLY A 28 -7.79 14.72 7.56
CA GLY A 28 -6.92 15.17 8.66
C GLY A 28 -5.89 16.24 8.27
N GLY A 29 -4.95 16.47 9.19
CA GLY A 29 -3.86 17.45 9.05
C GLY A 29 -2.64 16.96 8.26
N GLU A 30 -1.54 17.70 8.35
CA GLU A 30 -0.33 17.45 7.57
C GLU A 30 0.55 16.31 8.10
N ASP A 31 0.29 15.83 9.30
CA ASP A 31 1.09 14.75 9.91
C ASP A 31 0.68 13.37 9.37
N PRO A 32 1.64 12.50 9.00
CA PRO A 32 1.34 11.14 8.57
C PRO A 32 0.79 10.31 9.72
N LEU A 33 -0.23 9.50 9.45
CA LEU A 33 -0.69 8.45 10.36
C LEU A 33 0.33 7.32 10.50
N GLY A 34 1.17 7.16 9.48
CA GLY A 34 2.29 6.23 9.49
C GLY A 34 3.03 6.20 8.17
N ALA A 35 4.06 5.36 8.11
CA ALA A 35 4.91 5.22 6.94
C ALA A 35 5.32 3.75 6.74
N ILE A 36 5.42 3.35 5.47
CA ILE A 36 5.94 2.05 5.06
C ILE A 36 7.34 2.30 4.50
N ARG A 37 8.37 1.73 5.13
CA ARG A 37 9.74 1.79 4.61
C ARG A 37 9.85 0.90 3.38
N LEU A 38 10.29 1.47 2.27
CA LEU A 38 10.30 0.77 0.97
C LEU A 38 11.65 0.15 0.63
N ARG A 39 12.72 0.56 1.31
CA ARG A 39 14.04 -0.05 1.10
C ARG A 39 13.99 -1.54 1.44
N GLY A 40 14.28 -2.38 0.44
CA GLY A 40 14.24 -3.84 0.55
C GLY A 40 12.82 -4.42 0.60
N CYS A 41 11.78 -3.64 0.31
CA CYS A 41 10.44 -4.18 0.17
C CYS A 41 10.26 -4.93 -1.15
N VAL A 42 9.34 -5.88 -1.16
CA VAL A 42 8.77 -6.49 -2.37
C VAL A 42 7.36 -5.97 -2.55
N VAL A 43 6.98 -5.62 -3.78
CA VAL A 43 5.61 -5.20 -4.12
C VAL A 43 5.09 -5.98 -5.32
N THR A 44 3.89 -6.54 -5.17
CA THR A 44 3.28 -7.47 -6.14
C THR A 44 1.78 -7.23 -6.26
N ALA A 45 1.23 -7.47 -7.45
CA ALA A 45 -0.22 -7.54 -7.63
C ALA A 45 -0.76 -8.80 -6.94
N VAL A 46 -1.95 -8.71 -6.34
CA VAL A 46 -2.66 -9.85 -5.74
C VAL A 46 -4.12 -9.79 -6.15
N GLU A 47 -4.78 -10.95 -6.23
CA GLU A 47 -6.19 -11.03 -6.59
C GLU A 47 -7.10 -11.12 -5.35
N ASP A 48 -6.59 -11.70 -4.26
CA ASP A 48 -7.33 -11.91 -3.01
C ASP A 48 -6.45 -11.55 -1.80
N VAL A 49 -7.08 -11.10 -0.70
CA VAL A 49 -6.42 -10.96 0.61
C VAL A 49 -6.82 -12.14 1.50
N PRO A 50 -5.90 -12.72 2.30
CA PRO A 50 -6.24 -13.73 3.30
C PRO A 50 -7.42 -13.26 4.18
N ASP A 51 -8.38 -14.15 4.43
CA ASP A 51 -9.58 -13.91 5.24
C ASP A 51 -10.59 -12.86 4.70
N SER A 52 -10.43 -12.36 3.48
CA SER A 52 -11.44 -11.50 2.85
C SER A 52 -12.59 -12.32 2.27
N LYS A 53 -13.84 -11.93 2.56
CA LYS A 53 -15.00 -12.52 1.87
C LYS A 53 -14.96 -12.00 0.43
N LYS A 54 -14.90 -12.92 -0.54
CA LYS A 54 -14.74 -12.74 -2.01
C LYS A 54 -15.67 -11.73 -2.71
N TYR A 55 -16.52 -10.99 -2.01
CA TYR A 55 -17.72 -10.40 -2.60
C TYR A 55 -17.66 -8.90 -2.89
N ASP A 56 -16.65 -8.13 -2.45
CA ASP A 56 -16.75 -6.65 -2.52
C ASP A 56 -15.43 -5.89 -2.75
N ILE A 57 -14.36 -6.56 -3.17
CA ILE A 57 -13.10 -5.86 -3.46
C ILE A 57 -12.91 -5.86 -4.96
N ASP A 58 -13.08 -4.71 -5.61
CA ASP A 58 -12.59 -4.51 -6.97
C ASP A 58 -11.13 -4.98 -6.99
N ASN A 59 -10.81 -6.02 -7.78
CA ASN A 59 -9.55 -6.80 -7.80
C ASN A 59 -8.25 -5.98 -8.09
N ASN A 60 -8.27 -4.66 -7.91
CA ASN A 60 -7.15 -3.75 -8.04
C ASN A 60 -6.25 -3.75 -6.80
N LEU A 61 -6.04 -4.93 -6.21
CA LEU A 61 -5.23 -5.12 -5.02
C LEU A 61 -3.75 -5.30 -5.35
N PHE A 62 -2.91 -4.79 -4.46
CA PHE A 62 -1.49 -5.08 -4.43
C PHE A 62 -0.99 -5.18 -2.99
N GLU A 63 0.10 -5.91 -2.81
CA GLU A 63 0.72 -6.15 -1.53
C GLU A 63 2.11 -5.53 -1.50
N VAL A 64 2.46 -4.89 -0.38
CA VAL A 64 3.82 -4.44 -0.07
C VAL A 64 4.32 -5.25 1.13
N ILE A 65 5.33 -6.08 0.89
CA ILE A 65 6.04 -6.84 1.92
C ILE A 65 7.32 -6.09 2.24
N THR A 66 7.39 -5.53 3.44
CA THR A 66 8.58 -4.79 3.91
C THR A 66 9.76 -5.73 4.20
N ALA A 67 10.97 -5.16 4.35
CA ALA A 67 12.18 -5.94 4.63
C ALA A 67 12.14 -6.71 5.98
N ASN A 68 11.24 -6.33 6.89
CA ASN A 68 10.97 -7.03 8.14
C ASN A 68 9.68 -7.87 8.08
N GLU A 69 9.27 -8.28 6.87
CA GLU A 69 8.16 -9.21 6.63
C GLU A 69 6.79 -8.70 7.15
N ILE A 70 6.60 -7.38 7.23
CA ILE A 70 5.27 -6.80 7.45
C ILE A 70 4.56 -6.68 6.09
N HIS A 71 3.38 -7.28 6.00
CA HIS A 71 2.50 -7.29 4.84
C HIS A 71 1.47 -6.16 4.91
N TYR A 72 1.43 -5.32 3.88
CA TYR A 72 0.42 -4.29 3.67
C TYR A 72 -0.37 -4.61 2.42
N TYR A 73 -1.69 -4.75 2.54
CA TYR A 73 -2.60 -4.85 1.39
C TYR A 73 -3.20 -3.49 1.11
N LEU A 74 -3.11 -3.06 -0.15
CA LEU A 74 -3.65 -1.80 -0.64
C LEU A 74 -4.54 -2.08 -1.85
N GLN A 75 -5.56 -1.24 -2.02
CA GLN A 75 -6.45 -1.27 -3.17
C GLN A 75 -6.32 0.05 -3.91
N ALA A 76 -6.06 0.00 -5.22
CA ALA A 76 -6.10 1.16 -6.10
C ALA A 76 -7.52 1.38 -6.65
N ALA A 77 -7.83 2.59 -7.14
CA ALA A 77 -9.15 2.87 -7.72
C ALA A 77 -9.36 2.17 -9.07
N SER A 78 -8.28 1.75 -9.74
CA SER A 78 -8.34 1.04 -11.02
C SER A 78 -7.14 0.10 -11.22
N SER A 79 -7.24 -0.82 -12.18
CA SER A 79 -6.15 -1.74 -12.54
C SER A 79 -4.94 -0.98 -13.12
N THR A 80 -5.19 0.12 -13.85
CA THR A 80 -4.15 1.03 -14.34
C THR A 80 -3.41 1.65 -13.17
N GLU A 81 -4.13 2.24 -12.22
CA GLU A 81 -3.54 2.89 -11.05
C GLU A 81 -2.80 1.87 -10.16
N ARG A 82 -3.32 0.64 -10.01
CA ARG A 82 -2.60 -0.47 -9.35
C ARG A 82 -1.22 -0.68 -10.00
N THR A 83 -1.20 -0.77 -11.33
CA THR A 83 0.03 -1.00 -12.09
C THR A 83 1.01 0.17 -11.95
N GLU A 84 0.51 1.40 -11.95
CA GLU A 84 1.31 2.61 -11.74
C GLU A 84 1.92 2.64 -10.33
N TRP A 85 1.13 2.36 -9.29
CA TRP A 85 1.62 2.28 -7.92
C TRP A 85 2.71 1.21 -7.75
N ILE A 86 2.49 -0.01 -8.27
CA ILE A 86 3.49 -1.09 -8.22
C ILE A 86 4.80 -0.63 -8.86
N LYS A 87 4.75 -0.08 -10.09
CA LYS A 87 5.95 0.38 -10.80
C LYS A 87 6.67 1.52 -10.09
N ALA A 88 5.93 2.48 -9.55
CA ALA A 88 6.48 3.61 -8.82
C ALA A 88 7.19 3.14 -7.53
N ILE A 89 6.53 2.28 -6.74
CA ILE A 89 7.10 1.70 -5.51
C ILE A 89 8.33 0.85 -5.82
N GLN A 90 8.29 0.01 -6.87
CA GLN A 90 9.46 -0.79 -7.28
C GLN A 90 10.65 0.07 -7.67
N THR A 91 10.40 1.19 -8.34
CA THR A 91 11.46 2.15 -8.70
C THR A 91 12.09 2.73 -7.44
N VAL A 92 11.27 3.30 -6.55
CA VAL A 92 11.74 3.89 -5.29
C VAL A 92 12.43 2.88 -4.37
N ALA A 93 11.91 1.64 -4.27
CA ALA A 93 12.50 0.60 -3.44
C ALA A 93 13.92 0.21 -3.89
N ARG A 94 14.23 0.35 -5.19
CA ARG A 94 15.55 0.07 -5.77
C ARG A 94 16.51 1.26 -5.70
N THR A 95 16.00 2.48 -5.92
CA THR A 95 16.83 3.67 -6.14
C THR A 95 16.86 4.65 -4.98
N GLY A 96 15.88 4.60 -4.09
CA GLY A 96 15.81 5.51 -2.95
C GLY A 96 16.93 5.23 -1.94
N LYS A 97 17.50 6.30 -1.40
CA LYS A 97 18.65 6.24 -0.48
C LYS A 97 18.24 5.74 0.92
#